data_AF-A0A4R0MWK1-F1
#
_entry.id   AF-A0A4R0MWK1-F1
#
_cell.length_a   1.000
_cell.length_b   1.000
_cell.length_c   1.000
_cell.angle_alpha   90.00
_cell.angle_beta   90.00
_cell.angle_gamma   90.00
#
_symmetry.space_group_name_H-M   'P 1'
#
loop_
_entity.id
_entity.type
_entity.pdbx_description
1 polymer ?
#
loop_
_entity_poly.entity_id
_entity_poly.type
_entity_poly.pdbx_seq_one_letter_code
_entity_poly.pdbx_strand_id
1 'polypeptide(L)'
;MKTKHFLIILTFSFLIIACALNGSCQKLKPSFAKGGDISWLPQMEASGFKFHDSNGVAQDCFKILKDHGFNTIRLRTWVNPSNSKTSGHCSKEETIAMAIRAKKWGMRIMINFHYSDTWADPGKQHKPKAWEGHDFKTLQGDVYNYTFDLMNALKSKGIYPEWVQVGNEIPSGMVYPEGSTDNWPQLAALINKGYDAIKAVSPNSKVILHIDQGNDNGRFRYWFDNAKKHNAKYDVIGLSYYPYWLKGSPDYTLSINDLGNNLNDLVTRYGKEVMVVEVGGEANKPQNTYNMLIAVQEKVKAVPNAKGLGVLYWEPQGAASWSKYNLSAWGDDGKPTKALKAFQ
;
A
#
# COMPACT_ATOMS: atom_id res chain seq x y z
N MET A 1 23.73 -57.33 70.37
CA MET A 1 24.98 -56.65 69.96
C MET A 1 24.62 -55.49 69.05
N LYS A 2 25.12 -54.30 69.36
CA LYS A 2 24.81 -53.03 68.66
C LYS A 2 25.58 -52.96 67.34
N THR A 3 24.91 -52.63 66.24
CA THR A 3 25.58 -52.19 65.01
C THR A 3 24.83 -50.99 64.44
N LYS A 4 25.46 -49.83 64.57
CA LYS A 4 25.03 -48.54 64.00
C LYS A 4 25.14 -48.61 62.47
N HIS A 5 24.10 -48.20 61.75
CA HIS A 5 24.19 -47.85 60.34
C HIS A 5 23.85 -46.38 60.18
N PHE A 6 24.85 -45.63 59.71
CA PHE A 6 24.75 -44.26 59.23
C PHE A 6 23.91 -44.25 57.94
N LEU A 7 22.87 -43.44 57.87
CA LEU A 7 22.21 -43.10 56.60
C LEU A 7 22.47 -41.62 56.30
N ILE A 8 23.20 -41.38 55.22
CA ILE A 8 23.57 -40.07 54.69
C ILE A 8 22.33 -39.44 54.07
N ILE A 9 21.90 -38.29 54.58
CA ILE A 9 20.85 -37.47 53.99
C ILE A 9 21.51 -36.60 52.91
N LEU A 10 21.25 -36.91 51.63
CA LEU A 10 21.57 -36.03 50.51
C LEU A 10 20.52 -34.91 50.45
N THR A 11 20.90 -33.70 50.86
CA THR A 11 20.12 -32.49 50.61
C THR A 11 20.33 -32.03 49.16
N PHE A 12 19.29 -32.17 48.33
CA PHE A 12 19.23 -31.56 47.00
C PHE A 12 18.95 -30.05 47.14
N SER A 13 20.00 -29.23 46.99
CA SER A 13 19.86 -27.78 46.89
C SER A 13 19.39 -27.43 45.47
N PHE A 14 18.10 -27.10 45.32
CA PHE A 14 17.55 -26.50 44.10
C PHE A 14 18.09 -25.07 43.96
N LEU A 15 19.13 -24.89 43.14
CA LEU A 15 19.59 -23.57 42.73
C LEU A 15 18.66 -23.05 41.63
N ILE A 16 17.71 -22.19 41.99
CA ILE A 16 16.89 -21.45 41.03
C ILE A 16 17.79 -20.37 40.42
N ILE A 17 18.34 -20.64 39.24
CA ILE A 17 18.98 -19.62 38.41
C ILE A 17 17.87 -18.85 37.69
N ALA A 18 17.39 -17.79 38.34
CA ALA A 18 16.58 -16.78 37.67
C ALA A 18 17.50 -15.95 36.76
N CYS A 19 17.63 -16.37 35.49
CA CYS A 19 18.14 -15.49 34.45
C CYS A 19 17.14 -14.35 34.26
N ALA A 20 17.45 -13.19 34.86
CA ALA A 20 16.84 -11.93 34.50
C ALA A 20 17.19 -11.60 33.04
N LEU A 21 16.34 -12.04 32.11
CA LEU A 21 16.32 -11.59 30.73
C LEU A 21 15.89 -10.12 30.71
N ASN A 22 16.83 -9.22 30.98
CA ASN A 22 16.77 -7.83 30.54
C ASN A 22 17.03 -7.76 29.02
N GLY A 23 16.25 -8.54 28.26
CA GLY A 23 16.10 -8.34 26.84
C GLY A 23 15.22 -7.11 26.67
N SER A 24 15.82 -5.96 26.43
CA SER A 24 15.07 -4.86 25.81
C SER A 24 14.39 -5.46 24.57
N CYS A 25 13.06 -5.50 24.58
CA CYS A 25 12.31 -5.82 23.38
C CYS A 25 12.53 -4.64 22.42
N GLN A 26 13.68 -4.61 21.76
CA GLN A 26 13.87 -3.77 20.59
C GLN A 26 12.78 -4.19 19.62
N LYS A 27 11.73 -3.38 19.50
CA LYS A 27 10.82 -3.46 18.37
C LYS A 27 11.71 -3.36 17.14
N LEU A 28 11.98 -4.49 16.49
CA LEU A 28 12.69 -4.54 15.23
C LEU A 28 12.00 -3.52 14.32
N LYS A 29 12.77 -2.55 13.81
CA LYS A 29 12.22 -1.59 12.86
C LYS A 29 11.60 -2.39 11.71
N PRO A 30 10.35 -2.08 11.29
CA PRO A 30 9.73 -2.77 10.17
C PRO A 30 10.66 -2.69 8.95
N SER A 31 10.86 -3.82 8.28
CA SER A 31 11.68 -3.87 7.07
C SER A 31 11.11 -2.96 5.98
N PHE A 32 11.97 -2.37 5.14
CA PHE A 32 11.55 -1.57 3.99
C PHE A 32 10.50 -2.30 3.13
N ALA A 33 9.40 -1.63 2.76
CA ALA A 33 8.37 -2.18 1.90
C ALA A 33 8.82 -2.24 0.45
N LYS A 34 8.93 -3.48 -0.04
CA LYS A 34 9.23 -3.85 -1.42
C LYS A 34 8.01 -4.61 -1.90
N GLY A 35 7.22 -4.03 -2.79
CA GLY A 35 5.91 -4.60 -3.06
C GLY A 35 5.26 -4.09 -4.33
N GLY A 36 3.98 -4.39 -4.47
CA GLY A 36 3.18 -3.87 -5.55
C GLY A 36 1.69 -4.02 -5.35
N ASP A 37 0.94 -3.24 -6.11
CA ASP A 37 -0.50 -3.41 -6.28
C ASP A 37 -0.74 -4.56 -7.25
N ILE A 38 -1.56 -5.53 -6.89
CA ILE A 38 -1.88 -6.68 -7.75
C ILE A 38 -3.38 -6.90 -7.87
N SER A 39 -4.17 -5.83 -7.76
CA SER A 39 -5.63 -5.97 -7.65
C SER A 39 -6.29 -6.37 -8.97
N TRP A 40 -5.58 -6.34 -10.10
CA TRP A 40 -6.03 -7.00 -11.34
C TRP A 40 -5.91 -8.52 -11.29
N LEU A 41 -5.16 -9.11 -10.35
CA LEU A 41 -4.92 -10.55 -10.35
C LEU A 41 -6.20 -11.40 -10.42
N PRO A 42 -7.27 -11.15 -9.63
CA PRO A 42 -8.52 -11.89 -9.77
C PRO A 42 -9.12 -11.82 -11.17
N GLN A 43 -9.09 -10.64 -11.79
CA GLN A 43 -9.60 -10.43 -13.15
C GLN A 43 -8.75 -11.17 -14.19
N MET A 44 -7.42 -11.12 -14.05
CA MET A 44 -6.49 -11.85 -14.92
C MET A 44 -6.74 -13.36 -14.84
N GLU A 45 -6.86 -13.90 -13.61
CA GLU A 45 -7.13 -15.32 -13.38
C GLU A 45 -8.51 -15.74 -13.92
N ALA A 46 -9.55 -14.91 -13.72
CA ALA A 46 -10.90 -15.15 -14.24
C ALA A 46 -10.98 -15.14 -15.77
N SER A 47 -10.09 -14.39 -16.44
CA SER A 47 -9.96 -14.37 -17.90
C SER A 47 -9.07 -15.49 -18.46
N GLY A 48 -8.49 -16.32 -17.59
CA GLY A 48 -7.66 -17.46 -17.97
C GLY A 48 -6.17 -17.16 -18.15
N PHE A 49 -5.71 -15.94 -17.83
CA PHE A 49 -4.30 -15.57 -17.91
C PHE A 49 -3.44 -16.48 -17.03
N LYS A 50 -2.25 -16.87 -17.53
CA LYS A 50 -1.31 -17.75 -16.83
C LYS A 50 -0.01 -17.01 -16.56
N PHE A 51 0.46 -17.13 -15.33
CA PHE A 51 1.75 -16.59 -14.91
C PHE A 51 2.79 -17.70 -14.91
N HIS A 52 3.98 -17.38 -15.40
CA HIS A 52 5.13 -18.27 -15.46
C HIS A 52 6.30 -17.64 -14.71
N ASP A 53 7.08 -18.45 -14.02
CA ASP A 53 8.35 -18.00 -13.44
C ASP A 53 9.40 -17.70 -14.52
N SER A 54 10.59 -17.26 -14.12
CA SER A 54 11.68 -16.95 -15.05
C SER A 54 12.14 -18.14 -15.89
N ASN A 55 11.85 -19.38 -15.46
CA ASN A 55 12.16 -20.61 -16.20
C ASN A 55 11.01 -21.04 -17.14
N GLY A 56 9.89 -20.32 -17.14
CA GLY A 56 8.71 -20.65 -17.93
C GLY A 56 7.77 -21.66 -17.29
N VAL A 57 7.91 -21.95 -16.00
CA VAL A 57 7.02 -22.87 -15.29
C VAL A 57 5.81 -22.11 -14.75
N ALA A 58 4.60 -22.61 -15.04
CA ALA A 58 3.37 -21.99 -14.55
C ALA A 58 3.33 -21.99 -13.01
N GLN A 59 3.13 -20.82 -12.41
CA GLN A 59 3.13 -20.64 -10.96
C GLN A 59 2.10 -19.59 -10.50
N ASP A 60 1.80 -19.62 -9.21
CA ASP A 60 1.00 -18.59 -8.53
C ASP A 60 1.74 -17.25 -8.58
N CYS A 61 1.04 -16.17 -8.98
CA CYS A 61 1.62 -14.83 -9.08
C CYS A 61 2.23 -14.35 -7.76
N PHE A 62 1.61 -14.64 -6.60
CA PHE A 62 2.18 -14.27 -5.31
C PHE A 62 3.52 -14.97 -5.05
N LYS A 63 3.65 -16.24 -5.46
CA LYS A 63 4.91 -16.97 -5.34
C LYS A 63 5.99 -16.30 -6.17
N ILE A 64 5.70 -16.00 -7.43
CA ILE A 64 6.66 -15.36 -8.33
C ILE A 64 7.10 -14.01 -7.76
N LEU A 65 6.18 -13.18 -7.27
CA LEU A 65 6.50 -11.89 -6.65
C LEU A 65 7.34 -12.07 -5.38
N LYS A 66 7.02 -13.07 -4.53
CA LYS A 66 7.80 -13.39 -3.32
C LYS A 66 9.24 -13.74 -3.66
N ASP A 67 9.44 -14.57 -4.69
CA ASP A 67 10.76 -14.99 -5.18
C ASP A 67 11.53 -13.81 -5.81
N HIS A 68 10.84 -12.74 -6.21
CA HIS A 68 11.41 -11.46 -6.64
C HIS A 68 11.57 -10.44 -5.52
N GLY A 69 11.50 -10.88 -4.26
CA GLY A 69 11.79 -10.05 -3.08
C GLY A 69 10.62 -9.20 -2.58
N PHE A 70 9.41 -9.39 -3.13
CA PHE A 70 8.24 -8.69 -2.61
C PHE A 70 7.90 -9.17 -1.19
N ASN A 71 7.66 -8.22 -0.31
CA ASN A 71 7.23 -8.43 1.07
C ASN A 71 5.95 -7.67 1.43
N THR A 72 5.37 -6.90 0.49
CA THR A 72 4.16 -6.11 0.68
C THR A 72 3.26 -6.19 -0.55
N ILE A 73 1.95 -6.28 -0.33
CA ILE A 73 0.92 -6.24 -1.37
C ILE A 73 -0.05 -5.09 -1.07
N ARG A 74 -0.36 -4.32 -2.10
CA ARG A 74 -1.41 -3.30 -2.10
C ARG A 74 -2.64 -3.81 -2.83
N LEU A 75 -3.81 -3.54 -2.27
CA LEU A 75 -5.09 -3.95 -2.83
C LEU A 75 -6.05 -2.76 -2.83
N ARG A 76 -6.50 -2.33 -4.00
CA ARG A 76 -7.62 -1.39 -4.11
C ARG A 76 -8.95 -2.09 -3.85
N THR A 77 -9.91 -1.31 -3.39
CA THR A 77 -11.30 -1.74 -3.15
C THR A 77 -12.27 -0.67 -3.62
N TRP A 78 -13.28 -1.11 -4.37
CA TRP A 78 -14.38 -0.30 -4.89
C TRP A 78 -15.67 -0.62 -4.15
N VAL A 79 -16.59 0.34 -4.10
CA VAL A 79 -17.82 0.21 -3.30
C VAL A 79 -18.77 -0.79 -3.95
N ASN A 80 -19.21 -0.53 -5.18
CA ASN A 80 -20.05 -1.43 -5.98
C ASN A 80 -19.46 -1.58 -7.39
N PRO A 81 -18.33 -2.31 -7.54
CA PRO A 81 -17.76 -2.56 -8.86
C PRO A 81 -18.73 -3.33 -9.76
N SER A 82 -18.56 -3.20 -11.09
CA SER A 82 -19.29 -4.07 -12.02
C SER A 82 -18.83 -5.53 -11.89
N ASN A 83 -19.69 -6.48 -12.25
CA ASN A 83 -19.37 -7.91 -12.29
C ASN A 83 -18.72 -8.35 -13.64
N SER A 84 -18.25 -7.39 -14.44
CA SER A 84 -17.63 -7.69 -15.73
C SER A 84 -16.32 -8.44 -15.54
N LYS A 85 -16.14 -9.56 -16.27
CA LYS A 85 -14.88 -10.33 -16.25
C LYS A 85 -13.67 -9.57 -16.81
N THR A 86 -13.90 -8.47 -17.54
CA THR A 86 -12.87 -7.72 -18.26
C THR A 86 -12.80 -6.24 -17.87
N SER A 87 -13.76 -5.75 -17.10
CA SER A 87 -13.83 -4.35 -16.66
C SER A 87 -14.53 -4.17 -15.30
N GLY A 88 -14.72 -5.25 -14.56
CA GLY A 88 -15.22 -5.30 -13.19
C GLY A 88 -14.11 -5.58 -12.19
N HIS A 89 -14.46 -6.09 -11.02
CA HIS A 89 -13.58 -6.52 -9.92
C HIS A 89 -13.22 -5.44 -8.88
N CYS A 90 -12.42 -5.85 -7.89
CA CYS A 90 -12.04 -5.07 -6.70
C CYS A 90 -13.20 -4.89 -5.71
N SER A 91 -14.12 -5.86 -5.64
CA SER A 91 -15.16 -5.85 -4.62
C SER A 91 -14.57 -6.09 -3.23
N LYS A 92 -15.33 -5.75 -2.19
CA LYS A 92 -14.99 -6.06 -0.80
C LYS A 92 -14.60 -7.54 -0.63
N GLU A 93 -15.36 -8.46 -1.23
CA GLU A 93 -15.16 -9.90 -1.13
C GLU A 93 -13.85 -10.33 -1.81
N GLU A 94 -13.55 -9.79 -2.99
CA GLU A 94 -12.30 -10.07 -3.70
C GLU A 94 -11.09 -9.49 -2.97
N THR A 95 -11.20 -8.28 -2.45
CA THR A 95 -10.16 -7.65 -1.63
C THR A 95 -9.87 -8.50 -0.39
N ILE A 96 -10.89 -9.04 0.29
CA ILE A 96 -10.70 -9.96 1.43
C ILE A 96 -10.03 -11.26 0.98
N ALA A 97 -10.46 -11.87 -0.12
CA ALA A 97 -9.88 -13.11 -0.64
C ALA A 97 -8.39 -12.93 -0.98
N MET A 98 -8.05 -11.81 -1.64
CA MET A 98 -6.67 -11.44 -1.97
C MET A 98 -5.84 -11.15 -0.72
N ALA A 99 -6.39 -10.48 0.29
CA ALA A 99 -5.72 -10.24 1.56
C ALA A 99 -5.42 -11.56 2.32
N ILE A 100 -6.35 -12.52 2.29
CA ILE A 100 -6.12 -13.87 2.85
C ILE A 100 -4.97 -14.57 2.10
N ARG A 101 -4.94 -14.50 0.76
CA ARG A 101 -3.87 -15.09 -0.05
C ARG A 101 -2.51 -14.42 0.23
N ALA A 102 -2.47 -13.09 0.33
CA ALA A 102 -1.27 -12.33 0.70
C ALA A 102 -0.71 -12.78 2.07
N LYS A 103 -1.59 -12.94 3.07
CA LYS A 103 -1.21 -13.43 4.41
C LYS A 103 -0.65 -14.86 4.37
N LYS A 104 -1.23 -15.76 3.56
CA LYS A 104 -0.70 -17.13 3.38
C LYS A 104 0.74 -17.15 2.83
N TRP A 105 1.10 -16.15 2.03
CA TRP A 105 2.46 -15.95 1.51
C TRP A 105 3.37 -15.12 2.44
N GLY A 106 2.91 -14.81 3.65
CA GLY A 106 3.68 -14.03 4.63
C GLY A 106 4.01 -12.61 4.13
N MET A 107 3.12 -12.01 3.34
CA MET A 107 3.27 -10.65 2.85
C MET A 107 2.46 -9.67 3.72
N ARG A 108 3.00 -8.47 3.88
CA ARG A 108 2.31 -7.33 4.50
C ARG A 108 1.26 -6.78 3.56
N ILE A 109 0.25 -6.13 4.11
CA ILE A 109 -0.94 -5.72 3.34
C ILE A 109 -1.15 -4.22 3.49
N MET A 110 -1.39 -3.57 2.35
CA MET A 110 -1.94 -2.22 2.25
C MET A 110 -3.33 -2.31 1.59
N ILE A 111 -4.34 -1.68 2.19
CA ILE A 111 -5.66 -1.53 1.58
C ILE A 111 -5.81 -0.10 1.05
N ASN A 112 -6.32 0.05 -0.16
CA ASN A 112 -6.54 1.32 -0.82
C ASN A 112 -8.03 1.54 -1.12
N PHE A 113 -8.69 2.39 -0.31
CA PHE A 113 -10.09 2.74 -0.53
C PHE A 113 -10.20 3.84 -1.59
N HIS A 114 -10.81 3.52 -2.72
CA HIS A 114 -11.05 4.52 -3.78
C HIS A 114 -12.24 5.43 -3.48
N TYR A 115 -13.19 4.99 -2.64
CA TYR A 115 -14.49 5.66 -2.44
C TYR A 115 -15.21 5.97 -3.76
N SER A 116 -15.19 4.99 -4.66
CA SER A 116 -15.85 5.01 -5.96
C SER A 116 -16.26 3.59 -6.34
N ASP A 117 -17.14 3.46 -7.33
CA ASP A 117 -17.50 2.17 -7.95
C ASP A 117 -16.49 1.75 -9.04
N THR A 118 -15.54 2.64 -9.37
CA THR A 118 -14.54 2.43 -10.43
C THR A 118 -13.22 3.12 -10.09
N TRP A 119 -12.34 3.28 -11.06
CA TRP A 119 -11.09 4.02 -10.93
C TRP A 119 -11.32 5.43 -10.36
N ALA A 120 -10.55 5.72 -9.31
CA ALA A 120 -10.42 7.05 -8.75
C ALA A 120 -8.99 7.52 -9.05
N ASP A 121 -8.86 8.65 -9.73
CA ASP A 121 -7.60 9.22 -10.21
C ASP A 121 -7.67 10.77 -10.12
N PRO A 122 -6.59 11.52 -10.37
CA PRO A 122 -6.58 12.98 -10.26
C PRO A 122 -7.68 13.72 -11.04
N GLY A 123 -8.16 13.12 -12.14
CA GLY A 123 -9.23 13.68 -12.98
C GLY A 123 -10.61 13.11 -12.69
N LYS A 124 -10.72 12.02 -11.92
CA LYS A 124 -11.96 11.28 -11.67
C LYS A 124 -12.07 10.88 -10.21
N GLN A 125 -12.97 11.52 -9.49
CA GLN A 125 -13.23 11.24 -8.07
C GLN A 125 -14.74 11.06 -7.80
N HIS A 126 -15.43 10.45 -8.78
CA HIS A 126 -16.88 10.24 -8.71
C HIS A 126 -17.23 9.36 -7.52
N LYS A 127 -18.15 9.84 -6.68
CA LYS A 127 -18.73 9.04 -5.60
C LYS A 127 -19.46 7.82 -6.18
N PRO A 128 -19.63 6.75 -5.40
CA PRO A 128 -20.47 5.60 -5.76
C PRO A 128 -21.88 6.03 -6.14
N LYS A 129 -22.50 5.29 -7.06
CA LYS A 129 -23.88 5.57 -7.51
C LYS A 129 -24.86 5.55 -6.34
N ALA A 130 -24.65 4.66 -5.38
CA ALA A 130 -25.47 4.51 -4.19
C ALA A 130 -25.39 5.71 -3.22
N TRP A 131 -24.43 6.63 -3.40
CA TRP A 131 -24.23 7.80 -2.55
C TRP A 131 -24.69 9.10 -3.22
N GLU A 132 -25.17 9.04 -4.47
CA GLU A 132 -25.72 10.20 -5.16
C GLU A 132 -27.01 10.68 -4.49
N GLY A 133 -27.13 12.00 -4.28
CA GLY A 133 -28.28 12.62 -3.61
C GLY A 133 -28.25 12.57 -2.08
N HIS A 134 -27.29 11.87 -1.47
CA HIS A 134 -27.08 11.90 -0.03
C HIS A 134 -26.61 13.28 0.43
N ASP A 135 -27.16 13.78 1.55
CA ASP A 135 -26.65 15.00 2.17
C ASP A 135 -25.25 14.79 2.76
N PHE A 136 -24.55 15.87 3.08
CA PHE A 136 -23.16 15.79 3.54
C PHE A 136 -22.98 15.01 4.86
N LYS A 137 -24.00 14.99 5.73
CA LYS A 137 -23.95 14.22 6.97
C LYS A 137 -24.05 12.72 6.68
N THR A 138 -24.89 12.35 5.73
CA THR A 138 -25.06 10.98 5.26
C THR A 138 -23.80 10.50 4.55
N LEU A 139 -23.19 11.31 3.66
CA LEU A 139 -21.92 10.98 3.00
C LEU A 139 -20.77 10.71 3.98
N GLN A 140 -20.69 11.47 5.07
CA GLN A 140 -19.75 11.19 6.16
C GLN A 140 -19.98 9.82 6.81
N GLY A 141 -21.26 9.45 6.97
CA GLY A 141 -21.67 8.12 7.43
C GLY A 141 -21.30 7.03 6.44
N ASP A 142 -21.52 7.26 5.15
CA ASP A 142 -21.20 6.30 4.08
C ASP A 142 -19.71 5.97 4.03
N VAL A 143 -18.86 7.00 4.05
CA VAL A 143 -17.39 6.83 4.11
C VAL A 143 -16.98 6.06 5.36
N TYR A 144 -17.53 6.40 6.52
CA TYR A 144 -17.21 5.69 7.77
C TYR A 144 -17.63 4.22 7.70
N ASN A 145 -18.88 3.96 7.30
CA ASN A 145 -19.48 2.63 7.34
C ASN A 145 -18.82 1.69 6.34
N TYR A 146 -18.57 2.13 5.11
CA TYR A 146 -17.88 1.30 4.11
C TYR A 146 -16.47 0.92 4.58
N THR A 147 -15.71 1.89 5.10
CA THR A 147 -14.36 1.65 5.61
C THR A 147 -14.36 0.72 6.83
N PHE A 148 -15.27 0.96 7.78
CA PHE A 148 -15.40 0.16 8.99
C PHE A 148 -15.80 -1.29 8.69
N ASP A 149 -16.73 -1.49 7.75
CA ASP A 149 -17.21 -2.80 7.33
C ASP A 149 -16.09 -3.67 6.73
N LEU A 150 -15.36 -3.16 5.72
CA LEU A 150 -14.24 -3.92 5.15
C LEU A 150 -13.13 -4.17 6.19
N MET A 151 -12.76 -3.17 7.00
CA MET A 151 -11.74 -3.34 8.03
C MET A 151 -12.15 -4.40 9.05
N ASN A 152 -13.42 -4.44 9.49
CA ASN A 152 -13.92 -5.48 10.39
C ASN A 152 -13.98 -6.85 9.74
N ALA A 153 -14.34 -6.92 8.47
CA ALA A 153 -14.33 -8.17 7.73
C ALA A 153 -12.90 -8.75 7.65
N LEU A 154 -11.88 -7.93 7.40
CA LEU A 154 -10.47 -8.33 7.46
C LEU A 154 -10.05 -8.77 8.88
N LYS A 155 -10.43 -8.00 9.91
CA LYS A 155 -10.19 -8.35 11.32
C LYS A 155 -10.79 -9.71 11.68
N SER A 156 -11.99 -10.04 11.19
CA SER A 156 -12.64 -11.35 11.41
C SER A 156 -11.83 -12.53 10.84
N LYS A 157 -10.92 -12.27 9.89
CA LYS A 157 -9.96 -13.23 9.32
C LYS A 157 -8.58 -13.14 9.97
N GLY A 158 -8.45 -12.37 11.06
CA GLY A 158 -7.20 -12.07 11.74
C GLY A 158 -6.22 -11.28 10.87
N ILE A 159 -6.70 -10.49 9.91
CA ILE A 159 -5.89 -9.66 9.04
C ILE A 159 -5.99 -8.21 9.51
N TYR A 160 -4.85 -7.61 9.82
CA TYR A 160 -4.73 -6.20 10.15
C TYR A 160 -3.76 -5.58 9.14
N PRO A 161 -4.26 -4.80 8.16
CA PRO A 161 -3.39 -4.13 7.20
C PRO A 161 -2.36 -3.25 7.91
N GLU A 162 -1.10 -3.28 7.47
CA GLU A 162 -0.07 -2.40 8.04
C GLU A 162 -0.32 -0.94 7.64
N TRP A 163 -0.85 -0.74 6.43
CA TRP A 163 -1.26 0.55 5.90
C TRP A 163 -2.66 0.53 5.32
N VAL A 164 -3.34 1.67 5.38
CA VAL A 164 -4.64 1.87 4.75
C VAL A 164 -4.71 3.27 4.14
N GLN A 165 -5.05 3.38 2.86
CA GLN A 165 -5.28 4.68 2.22
C GLN A 165 -6.74 5.12 2.38
N VAL A 166 -6.92 6.40 2.67
CA VAL A 166 -8.21 7.08 2.60
C VAL A 166 -8.22 7.88 1.31
N GLY A 167 -8.75 7.29 0.23
CA GLY A 167 -8.69 7.84 -1.12
C GLY A 167 -7.47 7.33 -1.92
N ASN A 168 -7.61 7.34 -3.24
CA ASN A 168 -6.55 7.06 -4.20
C ASN A 168 -6.28 8.32 -5.04
N GLU A 169 -5.02 8.77 -5.07
CA GLU A 169 -4.59 9.98 -5.80
C GLU A 169 -5.61 11.11 -5.71
N ILE A 170 -5.68 11.78 -4.55
CA ILE A 170 -6.71 12.78 -4.23
C ILE A 170 -6.22 14.26 -4.31
N PRO A 171 -5.39 14.66 -5.31
CA PRO A 171 -4.85 16.03 -5.40
C PRO A 171 -5.94 17.09 -5.54
N SER A 172 -7.09 16.69 -6.04
CA SER A 172 -8.26 17.52 -6.33
C SER A 172 -9.44 17.16 -5.40
N GLY A 173 -9.27 16.16 -4.52
CA GLY A 173 -10.24 15.74 -3.52
C GLY A 173 -10.71 14.29 -3.68
N MET A 174 -11.83 13.93 -3.05
CA MET A 174 -12.50 12.64 -3.19
C MET A 174 -14.02 12.81 -3.03
N VAL A 175 -14.83 11.86 -3.48
CA VAL A 175 -16.30 11.87 -3.29
C VAL A 175 -16.92 13.18 -3.81
N TYR A 176 -16.76 13.44 -5.11
CA TYR A 176 -17.19 14.69 -5.73
C TYR A 176 -18.70 14.90 -5.80
N PRO A 177 -19.15 16.17 -5.73
CA PRO A 177 -18.35 17.39 -5.61
C PRO A 177 -17.96 17.81 -4.17
N GLU A 178 -18.54 17.19 -3.15
CA GLU A 178 -18.49 17.64 -1.74
C GLU A 178 -17.08 17.62 -1.18
N GLY A 179 -16.31 16.57 -1.46
CA GLY A 179 -14.91 16.47 -1.04
C GLY A 179 -13.91 17.04 -2.04
N SER A 180 -14.28 18.02 -2.88
CA SER A 180 -13.32 18.75 -3.71
C SER A 180 -12.34 19.58 -2.86
N THR A 181 -11.12 19.81 -3.35
CA THR A 181 -10.19 20.80 -2.77
C THR A 181 -10.70 22.24 -2.86
N ASP A 182 -11.76 22.51 -3.63
CA ASP A 182 -12.49 23.79 -3.54
C ASP A 182 -13.29 23.92 -2.23
N ASN A 183 -13.48 22.80 -1.50
CA ASN A 183 -14.20 22.71 -0.24
C ASN A 183 -13.42 21.93 0.82
N TRP A 184 -12.26 22.45 1.21
CA TRP A 184 -11.39 21.84 2.21
C TRP A 184 -12.06 21.43 3.54
N PRO A 185 -12.99 22.21 4.14
CA PRO A 185 -13.69 21.77 5.33
C PRO A 185 -14.44 20.45 5.14
N GLN A 186 -15.13 20.26 4.01
CA GLN A 186 -15.86 19.02 3.73
C GLN A 186 -14.92 17.87 3.37
N LEU A 187 -13.89 18.12 2.54
CA LEU A 187 -12.86 17.13 2.24
C LEU A 187 -12.18 16.61 3.52
N ALA A 188 -11.75 17.49 4.42
CA ALA A 188 -11.13 17.09 5.68
C ALA A 188 -12.08 16.29 6.58
N ALA A 189 -13.38 16.64 6.61
CA ALA A 189 -14.37 15.88 7.36
C ALA A 189 -14.58 14.46 6.80
N LEU A 190 -14.63 14.28 5.47
CA LEU A 190 -14.70 12.96 4.84
C LEU A 190 -13.42 12.14 5.09
N ILE A 191 -12.24 12.75 4.94
CA ILE A 191 -10.95 12.11 5.26
C ILE A 191 -10.95 11.62 6.72
N ASN A 192 -11.40 12.46 7.65
CA ASN A 192 -11.42 12.12 9.07
C ASN A 192 -12.38 10.97 9.38
N LYS A 193 -13.49 10.82 8.64
CA LYS A 193 -14.38 9.66 8.77
C LYS A 193 -13.71 8.37 8.33
N GLY A 194 -12.96 8.38 7.23
CA GLY A 194 -12.14 7.24 6.82
C GLY A 194 -11.08 6.90 7.87
N TYR A 195 -10.34 7.90 8.36
CA TYR A 195 -9.34 7.73 9.42
C TYR A 195 -9.94 7.11 10.69
N ASP A 196 -11.04 7.68 11.19
CA ASP A 196 -11.67 7.24 12.43
C ASP A 196 -12.22 5.81 12.31
N ALA A 197 -12.79 5.44 11.16
CA ALA A 197 -13.23 4.07 10.89
C ALA A 197 -12.08 3.06 10.91
N ILE A 198 -10.92 3.40 10.31
CA ILE A 198 -9.73 2.56 10.33
C ILE A 198 -9.23 2.37 11.76
N LYS A 199 -9.09 3.46 12.52
CA LYS A 199 -8.57 3.43 13.89
C LYS A 199 -9.50 2.71 14.87
N ALA A 200 -10.81 2.73 14.64
CA ALA A 200 -11.78 2.00 15.45
C ALA A 200 -11.58 0.47 15.37
N VAL A 201 -11.09 -0.05 14.24
CA VAL A 201 -10.88 -1.49 14.02
C VAL A 201 -9.43 -1.90 14.26
N SER A 202 -8.48 -1.10 13.76
CA SER A 202 -7.05 -1.38 13.76
C SER A 202 -6.26 -0.11 14.13
N PRO A 203 -6.12 0.20 15.43
CA PRO A 203 -5.48 1.44 15.89
C PRO A 203 -4.01 1.55 15.46
N ASN A 204 -3.34 0.42 15.22
CA ASN A 204 -1.95 0.35 14.80
C ASN A 204 -1.75 0.46 13.28
N SER A 205 -2.80 0.32 12.45
CA SER A 205 -2.69 0.52 11.00
C SER A 205 -2.34 1.98 10.71
N LYS A 206 -1.35 2.22 9.84
CA LYS A 206 -0.96 3.58 9.45
C LYS A 206 -1.89 4.09 8.34
N VAL A 207 -2.51 5.24 8.55
CA VAL A 207 -3.38 5.85 7.56
C VAL A 207 -2.57 6.72 6.59
N ILE A 208 -2.70 6.44 5.30
CA ILE A 208 -2.02 7.15 4.21
C ILE A 208 -3.00 8.11 3.53
N LEU A 209 -2.54 9.34 3.28
CA LEU A 209 -3.13 10.22 2.26
C LEU A 209 -2.18 10.26 1.06
N HIS A 210 -2.72 10.06 -0.13
CA HIS A 210 -1.95 9.75 -1.34
C HIS A 210 -2.24 10.75 -2.46
N ILE A 211 -1.17 11.34 -3.00
CA ILE A 211 -1.20 12.34 -4.06
C ILE A 211 -0.30 11.89 -5.23
N ASP A 212 -0.67 12.27 -6.46
CA ASP A 212 0.07 11.98 -7.69
C ASP A 212 1.24 12.96 -7.92
N GLN A 213 2.08 12.68 -8.92
CA GLN A 213 3.22 13.52 -9.33
C GLN A 213 4.22 13.81 -8.21
N GLY A 214 4.82 12.76 -7.64
CA GLY A 214 5.76 12.86 -6.53
C GLY A 214 7.01 13.71 -6.77
N ASN A 215 7.30 14.09 -8.02
CA ASN A 215 8.33 15.08 -8.36
C ASN A 215 7.89 16.54 -8.15
N ASP A 216 6.59 16.83 -8.08
CA ASP A 216 6.07 18.20 -7.91
C ASP A 216 5.93 18.55 -6.42
N ASN A 217 6.97 19.16 -5.84
CA ASN A 217 6.93 19.59 -4.44
C ASN A 217 5.89 20.68 -4.17
N GLY A 218 5.63 21.57 -5.13
CA GLY A 218 4.66 22.66 -4.96
C GLY A 218 3.25 22.12 -4.77
N ARG A 219 2.87 21.12 -5.59
CA ARG A 219 1.59 20.40 -5.49
C ARG A 219 1.39 19.77 -4.12
N PHE A 220 2.40 19.04 -3.62
CA PHE A 220 2.31 18.39 -2.32
C PHE A 220 2.24 19.40 -1.17
N ARG A 221 3.05 20.46 -1.20
CA ARG A 221 3.01 21.51 -0.18
C ARG A 221 1.64 22.16 -0.11
N TYR A 222 1.09 22.58 -1.25
CA TYR A 222 -0.24 23.16 -1.32
C TYR A 222 -1.30 22.24 -0.68
N TRP A 223 -1.29 20.96 -1.06
CA TRP A 223 -2.29 20.02 -0.58
C TRP A 223 -2.16 19.76 0.93
N PHE A 224 -0.96 19.42 1.41
CA PHE A 224 -0.75 19.05 2.82
C PHE A 224 -0.76 20.25 3.77
N ASP A 225 -0.44 21.46 3.31
CA ASP A 225 -0.63 22.69 4.10
C ASP A 225 -2.12 22.95 4.36
N ASN A 226 -2.97 22.80 3.34
CA ASN A 226 -4.42 22.93 3.51
C ASN A 226 -5.01 21.77 4.34
N ALA A 227 -4.58 20.53 4.10
CA ALA A 227 -4.99 19.38 4.90
C ALA A 227 -4.67 19.61 6.39
N LYS A 228 -3.48 20.14 6.71
CA LYS A 228 -3.10 20.53 8.08
C LYS A 228 -3.97 21.66 8.62
N LYS A 229 -4.19 22.73 7.84
CA LYS A 229 -5.05 23.87 8.23
C LYS A 229 -6.48 23.44 8.59
N HIS A 230 -6.99 22.42 7.91
CA HIS A 230 -8.34 21.88 8.12
C HIS A 230 -8.38 20.64 9.01
N ASN A 231 -7.28 20.31 9.70
CA ASN A 231 -7.17 19.21 10.66
C ASN A 231 -7.52 17.82 10.06
N ALA A 232 -7.13 17.57 8.80
CA ALA A 232 -7.19 16.23 8.22
C ALA A 232 -6.21 15.31 8.96
N LYS A 233 -6.69 14.13 9.36
CA LYS A 233 -5.93 13.13 10.13
C LYS A 233 -5.28 12.11 9.21
N TYR A 234 -3.98 11.88 9.42
CA TYR A 234 -3.18 10.89 8.70
C TYR A 234 -1.85 10.63 9.39
N ASP A 235 -1.23 9.50 9.07
CA ASP A 235 0.03 9.06 9.66
C ASP A 235 1.20 9.12 8.64
N VAL A 236 0.90 8.90 7.35
CA VAL A 236 1.89 8.74 6.27
C VAL A 236 1.47 9.53 5.03
N ILE A 237 2.44 10.08 4.31
CA ILE A 237 2.24 10.73 3.00
C ILE A 237 2.62 9.73 1.89
N GLY A 238 1.64 9.41 1.05
CA GLY A 238 1.79 8.53 -0.11
C GLY A 238 2.03 9.33 -1.39
N LEU A 239 2.92 8.85 -2.24
CA LEU A 239 3.25 9.46 -3.53
C LEU A 239 3.08 8.45 -4.66
N SER A 240 2.51 8.89 -5.80
CA SER A 240 2.77 8.25 -7.09
C SER A 240 3.95 8.88 -7.78
N TYR A 241 4.77 8.09 -8.47
CA TYR A 241 5.84 8.62 -9.32
C TYR A 241 5.93 7.85 -10.64
N TYR A 242 5.60 8.54 -11.74
CA TYR A 242 5.60 7.99 -13.09
C TYR A 242 6.13 9.03 -14.08
N PRO A 243 7.42 8.94 -14.47
CA PRO A 243 7.99 9.83 -15.50
C PRO A 243 7.20 9.82 -16.81
N TYR A 244 6.60 8.66 -17.16
CA TYR A 244 5.78 8.48 -18.36
C TYR A 244 4.59 9.45 -18.46
N TRP A 245 3.95 9.78 -17.34
CA TRP A 245 2.78 10.67 -17.28
C TRP A 245 3.14 12.15 -17.13
N LEU A 246 4.43 12.47 -16.92
CA LEU A 246 4.87 13.86 -16.86
C LEU A 246 4.85 14.49 -18.25
N LYS A 247 4.73 15.82 -18.29
CA LYS A 247 4.72 16.58 -19.55
C LYS A 247 5.96 16.25 -20.39
N GLY A 248 5.74 15.73 -21.59
CA GLY A 248 6.80 15.33 -22.52
C GLY A 248 7.37 13.92 -22.27
N SER A 249 6.80 13.16 -21.33
CA SER A 249 7.21 11.79 -20.98
C SER A 249 8.73 11.62 -20.83
N PRO A 250 9.39 12.47 -20.02
CA PRO A 250 10.84 12.48 -19.88
C PRO A 250 11.35 11.16 -19.29
N ASP A 251 12.63 10.88 -19.53
CA ASP A 251 13.33 9.86 -18.78
C ASP A 251 13.38 10.22 -17.28
N TYR A 252 13.36 9.19 -16.41
CA TYR A 252 13.33 9.37 -14.96
C TYR A 252 14.53 10.18 -14.44
N THR A 253 15.68 10.11 -15.11
CA THR A 253 16.89 10.85 -14.72
C THR A 253 16.68 12.36 -14.63
N LEU A 254 15.69 12.91 -15.35
CA LEU A 254 15.37 14.34 -15.33
C LEU A 254 14.51 14.77 -14.13
N SER A 255 13.88 13.84 -13.41
CA SER A 255 12.92 14.17 -12.33
C SER A 255 13.16 13.39 -11.02
N ILE A 256 14.08 12.43 -11.01
CA ILE A 256 14.33 11.58 -9.83
C ILE A 256 14.90 12.37 -8.64
N ASN A 257 15.66 13.45 -8.91
CA ASN A 257 16.15 14.33 -7.85
C ASN A 257 15.02 15.16 -7.26
N ASP A 258 14.03 15.58 -8.06
CA ASP A 258 12.86 16.31 -7.58
C ASP A 258 12.00 15.43 -6.66
N LEU A 259 11.83 14.14 -7.00
CA LEU A 259 11.19 13.17 -6.10
C LEU A 259 11.93 13.10 -4.75
N GLY A 260 13.26 12.95 -4.78
CA GLY A 260 14.07 12.92 -3.55
C GLY A 260 13.94 14.19 -2.71
N ASN A 261 13.99 15.35 -3.35
CA ASN A 261 13.84 16.65 -2.69
C ASN A 261 12.45 16.80 -2.07
N ASN A 262 11.41 16.38 -2.78
CA ASN A 262 10.04 16.41 -2.27
C ASN A 262 9.90 15.50 -1.03
N LEU A 263 10.32 14.24 -1.11
CA LEU A 263 10.27 13.30 0.03
C LEU A 263 10.93 13.89 1.30
N ASN A 264 12.10 14.52 1.15
CA ASN A 264 12.82 15.13 2.26
C ASN A 264 12.11 16.36 2.84
N ASP A 265 11.56 17.23 1.99
CA ASP A 265 10.78 18.39 2.43
C ASP A 265 9.52 17.96 3.18
N LEU A 266 8.78 16.97 2.69
CA LEU A 266 7.55 16.48 3.32
C LEU A 266 7.80 15.95 4.73
N VAL A 267 8.89 15.19 4.91
CA VAL A 267 9.31 14.73 6.23
C VAL A 267 9.68 15.88 7.15
N THR A 268 10.45 16.85 6.66
CA THR A 268 10.91 18.00 7.44
C THR A 268 9.76 18.92 7.84
N ARG A 269 8.82 19.15 6.92
CA ARG A 269 7.71 20.09 7.06
C ARG A 269 6.55 19.55 7.88
N TYR A 270 6.16 18.30 7.64
CA TYR A 270 4.97 17.70 8.25
C TYR A 270 5.30 16.72 9.36
N GLY A 271 6.57 16.30 9.48
CA GLY A 271 6.99 15.33 10.49
C GLY A 271 6.47 13.91 10.24
N LYS A 272 5.83 13.65 9.10
CA LYS A 272 5.21 12.36 8.76
C LYS A 272 6.21 11.44 8.06
N GLU A 273 5.91 10.14 8.06
CA GLU A 273 6.61 9.18 7.20
C GLU A 273 6.13 9.33 5.75
N VAL A 274 6.93 8.88 4.79
CA VAL A 274 6.65 8.97 3.35
C VAL A 274 6.80 7.60 2.69
N MET A 275 6.00 7.35 1.65
CA MET A 275 6.03 6.11 0.90
C MET A 275 5.69 6.35 -0.57
N VAL A 276 6.42 5.74 -1.49
CA VAL A 276 6.02 5.70 -2.90
C VAL A 276 5.07 4.52 -3.05
N VAL A 277 3.77 4.81 -3.06
CA VAL A 277 2.72 3.79 -3.06
C VAL A 277 2.32 3.35 -4.47
N GLU A 278 2.77 4.10 -5.48
CA GLU A 278 2.60 3.78 -6.88
C GLU A 278 3.83 4.22 -7.69
N VAL A 279 4.42 3.28 -8.43
CA VAL A 279 5.48 3.54 -9.42
C VAL A 279 5.35 2.51 -10.55
N GLY A 280 5.73 2.89 -11.75
CA GLY A 280 5.74 2.01 -12.92
C GLY A 280 6.57 2.64 -14.03
N GLY A 281 7.15 1.80 -14.87
CA GLY A 281 7.99 2.23 -15.99
C GLY A 281 7.66 1.43 -17.23
N GLU A 282 8.04 1.94 -18.39
CA GLU A 282 7.64 1.37 -19.68
C GLU A 282 8.04 -0.12 -19.81
N ALA A 283 7.06 -0.97 -20.12
CA ALA A 283 7.21 -2.42 -20.24
C ALA A 283 8.19 -2.82 -21.36
N ASN A 284 8.26 -2.02 -22.44
CA ASN A 284 9.19 -2.20 -23.55
C ASN A 284 10.61 -1.68 -23.26
N LYS A 285 10.86 -1.05 -22.09
CA LYS A 285 12.19 -0.60 -21.64
C LYS A 285 12.58 -1.25 -20.30
N PRO A 286 12.61 -2.59 -20.20
CA PRO A 286 12.75 -3.28 -18.91
C PRO A 286 14.06 -2.97 -18.19
N GLN A 287 15.16 -2.68 -18.91
CA GLN A 287 16.42 -2.23 -18.30
C GLN A 287 16.30 -0.82 -17.71
N ASN A 288 15.62 0.11 -18.41
CA ASN A 288 15.43 1.47 -17.92
C ASN A 288 14.52 1.45 -16.70
N THR A 289 13.43 0.68 -16.76
CA THR A 289 12.49 0.50 -15.65
C THR A 289 13.19 -0.10 -14.42
N TYR A 290 14.07 -1.09 -14.61
CA TYR A 290 14.92 -1.60 -13.53
C TYR A 290 15.77 -0.47 -12.89
N ASN A 291 16.50 0.31 -13.69
CA ASN A 291 17.35 1.39 -13.19
C ASN A 291 16.53 2.46 -12.45
N MET A 292 15.37 2.83 -12.98
CA MET A 292 14.45 3.78 -12.35
C MET A 292 13.98 3.29 -10.99
N LEU A 293 13.55 2.01 -10.87
CA LEU A 293 13.09 1.45 -9.61
C LEU A 293 14.19 1.40 -8.54
N ILE A 294 15.44 1.12 -8.95
CA ILE A 294 16.60 1.22 -8.05
C ILE A 294 16.75 2.65 -7.55
N ALA A 295 16.76 3.63 -8.46
CA ALA A 295 16.92 5.04 -8.10
C ALA A 295 15.79 5.54 -7.18
N VAL A 296 14.53 5.15 -7.44
CA VAL A 296 13.39 5.49 -6.56
C VAL A 296 13.58 4.89 -5.17
N GLN A 297 13.96 3.61 -5.07
CA GLN A 297 14.23 2.99 -3.78
C GLN A 297 15.38 3.66 -3.03
N GLU A 298 16.43 4.07 -3.73
CA GLU A 298 17.54 4.83 -3.13
C GLU A 298 17.07 6.17 -2.57
N LYS A 299 16.24 6.94 -3.32
CA LYS A 299 15.67 8.19 -2.82
C LYS A 299 14.79 7.99 -1.59
N VAL A 300 13.95 6.96 -1.57
CA VAL A 300 13.09 6.68 -0.41
C VAL A 300 13.93 6.20 0.79
N LYS A 301 14.93 5.34 0.60
CA LYS A 301 15.83 4.89 1.68
C LYS A 301 16.70 6.01 2.25
N ALA A 302 17.05 7.00 1.43
CA ALA A 302 17.84 8.15 1.83
C ALA A 302 17.05 9.18 2.67
N VAL A 303 15.72 9.04 2.77
CA VAL A 303 14.89 9.93 3.59
C VAL A 303 15.35 9.88 5.05
N PRO A 304 15.63 11.04 5.69
CA PRO A 304 16.15 11.10 7.05
C PRO A 304 15.29 10.37 8.09
N ASN A 305 15.93 9.95 9.18
CA ASN A 305 15.29 9.32 10.35
C ASN A 305 14.55 8.02 10.03
N ALA A 306 14.91 7.34 8.92
CA ALA A 306 14.24 6.13 8.43
C ALA A 306 12.74 6.33 8.19
N LYS A 307 12.33 7.53 7.76
CA LYS A 307 10.92 7.87 7.50
C LYS A 307 10.44 7.48 6.10
N GLY A 308 11.32 7.03 5.21
CA GLY A 308 10.94 6.44 3.93
C GLY A 308 10.58 4.96 4.10
N LEU A 309 9.30 4.63 3.93
CA LEU A 309 8.75 3.31 4.31
C LEU A 309 8.88 2.25 3.23
N GLY A 310 8.83 2.64 1.96
CA GLY A 310 8.88 1.68 0.87
C GLY A 310 8.47 2.21 -0.50
N VAL A 311 8.49 1.28 -1.45
CA VAL A 311 8.15 1.47 -2.85
C VAL A 311 7.25 0.33 -3.29
N LEU A 312 6.11 0.65 -3.89
CA LEU A 312 5.15 -0.32 -4.43
C LEU A 312 4.95 -0.11 -5.94
N TYR A 313 5.29 -1.13 -6.73
CA TYR A 313 5.04 -1.13 -8.17
C TYR A 313 3.54 -1.29 -8.44
N TRP A 314 2.96 -0.47 -9.30
CA TRP A 314 1.54 -0.61 -9.65
C TRP A 314 1.34 -1.65 -10.74
N GLU A 315 0.59 -2.71 -10.42
CA GLU A 315 0.20 -3.78 -11.34
C GLU A 315 1.38 -4.36 -12.16
N PRO A 316 2.49 -4.78 -11.51
CA PRO A 316 3.65 -5.29 -12.24
C PRO A 316 3.30 -6.51 -13.10
N GLN A 317 2.31 -7.30 -12.69
CA GLN A 317 1.85 -8.49 -13.40
C GLN A 317 0.85 -8.19 -14.53
N GLY A 318 0.35 -6.96 -14.64
CA GLY A 318 -0.67 -6.53 -15.61
C GLY A 318 -0.14 -6.43 -17.04
N ALA A 319 0.37 -7.54 -17.59
CA ALA A 319 0.99 -7.65 -18.91
C ALA A 319 0.26 -6.82 -19.98
N ALA A 320 1.02 -6.05 -20.77
CA ALA A 320 0.45 -5.12 -21.74
C ALA A 320 -0.43 -5.82 -22.81
N SER A 321 -0.10 -7.07 -23.18
CA SER A 321 -0.94 -7.92 -24.03
C SER A 321 -2.37 -8.10 -23.49
N TRP A 322 -2.53 -8.14 -22.17
CA TRP A 322 -3.82 -8.30 -21.49
C TRP A 322 -4.46 -6.95 -21.12
N SER A 323 -3.73 -6.09 -20.39
CA SER A 323 -4.26 -4.85 -19.81
C SER A 323 -4.34 -3.69 -20.81
N LYS A 324 -3.58 -3.77 -21.91
CA LYS A 324 -3.26 -2.63 -22.80
C LYS A 324 -2.55 -1.47 -22.07
N TYR A 325 -2.06 -1.71 -20.85
CA TYR A 325 -1.32 -0.75 -20.04
C TYR A 325 0.18 -0.95 -20.21
N ASN A 326 0.88 0.13 -20.57
CA ASN A 326 2.28 0.08 -20.99
C ASN A 326 3.29 0.13 -19.83
N LEU A 327 2.87 0.24 -18.57
CA LEU A 327 3.79 0.39 -17.43
C LEU A 327 3.80 -0.83 -16.50
N SER A 328 3.62 -2.04 -17.06
CA SER A 328 3.75 -3.29 -16.32
C SER A 328 5.19 -3.83 -16.32
N ALA A 329 5.46 -4.79 -15.46
CA ALA A 329 6.73 -5.50 -15.36
C ALA A 329 6.61 -6.96 -15.80
N TRP A 330 5.69 -7.25 -16.72
CA TRP A 330 5.41 -8.60 -17.23
C TRP A 330 5.46 -8.63 -18.76
N GLY A 331 6.12 -9.65 -19.31
CA GLY A 331 6.20 -9.89 -20.75
C GLY A 331 4.96 -10.60 -21.30
N ASP A 332 4.81 -10.57 -22.62
CA ASP A 332 3.72 -11.24 -23.34
C ASP A 332 3.82 -12.78 -23.28
N ASP A 333 4.99 -13.31 -22.91
CA ASP A 333 5.21 -14.73 -22.62
C ASP A 333 4.72 -15.14 -21.22
N GLY A 334 4.07 -14.22 -20.50
CA GLY A 334 3.57 -14.46 -19.15
C GLY A 334 4.68 -14.58 -18.11
N LYS A 335 5.89 -14.04 -18.36
CA LYS A 335 7.00 -14.02 -17.39
C LYS A 335 7.30 -12.62 -16.85
N PRO A 336 7.87 -12.52 -15.63
CA PRO A 336 8.39 -11.25 -15.12
C PRO A 336 9.54 -10.71 -15.98
N THR A 337 9.56 -9.40 -16.24
CA THR A 337 10.67 -8.75 -16.94
C THR A 337 11.82 -8.42 -15.98
N LYS A 338 12.94 -7.92 -16.53
CA LYS A 338 14.09 -7.46 -15.73
C LYS A 338 13.72 -6.41 -14.68
N ALA A 339 12.66 -5.63 -14.89
CA ALA A 339 12.21 -4.62 -13.93
C ALA A 339 11.99 -5.18 -12.51
N LEU A 340 11.41 -6.39 -12.39
CA LEU A 340 11.10 -6.98 -11.09
C LEU A 340 12.35 -7.35 -10.27
N LYS A 341 13.51 -7.51 -10.91
CA LYS A 341 14.78 -7.74 -10.20
C LYS A 341 15.19 -6.58 -9.31
N ALA A 342 14.62 -5.38 -9.51
CA ALA A 342 14.92 -4.23 -8.65
C ALA A 342 14.44 -4.43 -7.19
N PHE A 343 13.54 -5.38 -6.93
CA PHE A 343 13.01 -5.65 -5.59
C PHE A 343 13.67 -6.85 -4.88
N GLN A 344 14.59 -7.56 -5.52
CA GLN A 344 15.45 -8.56 -4.87
C GLN A 344 16.47 -7.83 -4.00
#